data_AF-A0A7Z0BRI3-F1
#
_entry.id   AF-A0A7Z0BRI3-F1
#
_cell.length_a   1.000
_cell.length_b   1.000
_cell.length_c   1.000
_cell.angle_alpha   90.00
_cell.angle_beta   90.00
_cell.angle_gamma   90.00
#
_symmetry.space_group_name_H-M   'P 1'
#
loop_
_entity.id
_entity.type
_entity.pdbx_description
1 polymer ?
#
loop_
_entity_poly.entity_id
_entity_poly.type
_entity_poly.pdbx_seq_one_letter_code
_entity_poly.pdbx_strand_id
1 'polypeptide(L)'
;MDHISALKHQAGFANSPCAWIAINGTPIEKWCAETFNYPDANSLGLAQIWLLDEEEDKLAWSRITPSEDESSTVVPILVCSDDMDFDCIVLVVEQLIIKDTVQWLRWGFSASSGLEVGISTKWQRSTKPPLSTFDRNEFEDCLSKFKQIMAGSL
;
A
#
# COMPACT_ATOMS: atom_id res chain seq x y z
N MET A 1 -9.00 -6.23 15.16
CA MET A 1 -8.37 -5.30 14.21
C MET A 1 -6.97 -5.82 13.98
N ASP A 2 -6.52 -5.72 12.74
CA ASP A 2 -5.13 -5.94 12.37
C ASP A 2 -4.32 -4.70 12.77
N HIS A 3 -3.03 -4.88 13.05
CA HIS A 3 -2.13 -3.83 13.44
C HIS A 3 -1.28 -3.38 12.27
N ILE A 4 -1.22 -2.07 12.02
CA ILE A 4 -0.35 -1.49 10.98
C ILE A 4 0.77 -0.69 11.62
N SER A 5 1.98 -0.81 11.09
CA SER A 5 3.14 -0.13 11.65
C SER A 5 4.18 0.21 10.59
N ALA A 6 4.91 1.31 10.83
CA ALA A 6 6.07 1.69 10.05
C ALA A 6 7.37 1.20 10.72
N LEU A 7 8.28 0.64 9.92
CA LEU A 7 9.56 0.08 10.39
C LEU A 7 10.67 0.25 9.33
N LYS A 8 11.91 -0.12 9.70
CA LYS A 8 13.00 -0.28 8.72
C LYS A 8 13.01 -1.73 8.22
N HIS A 9 12.85 -1.93 6.91
CA HIS A 9 12.86 -3.25 6.29
C HIS A 9 13.84 -3.28 5.12
N GLN A 10 14.54 -4.40 4.93
CA GLN A 10 15.26 -4.66 3.70
C GLN A 10 14.42 -5.62 2.85
N ALA A 11 13.67 -5.05 1.90
CA ALA A 11 12.91 -5.82 0.93
C ALA A 11 13.86 -6.64 0.04
N GLY A 12 13.37 -7.73 -0.57
CA GLY A 12 14.21 -8.67 -1.33
C GLY A 12 14.94 -8.05 -2.51
N PHE A 13 14.37 -7.03 -3.13
CA PHE A 13 14.97 -6.27 -4.24
C PHE A 13 15.92 -5.15 -3.76
N ALA A 14 15.93 -4.81 -2.47
CA ALA A 14 16.67 -3.67 -1.94
C ALA A 14 18.04 -4.07 -1.37
N ASN A 15 19.06 -3.25 -1.66
CA ASN A 15 20.44 -3.46 -1.20
C ASN A 15 20.68 -3.01 0.26
N SER A 16 19.75 -2.25 0.85
CA SER A 16 19.83 -1.77 2.24
C SER A 16 18.44 -1.59 2.84
N PRO A 17 18.31 -1.56 4.18
CA PRO A 17 17.03 -1.29 4.83
C PRO A 17 16.50 0.12 4.53
N CYS A 18 15.20 0.24 4.26
CA CYS A 18 14.49 1.49 4.04
C CYS A 18 13.19 1.57 4.86
N ALA A 19 12.50 2.72 4.80
CA ALA A 19 11.18 2.87 5.41
C ALA A 19 10.19 1.90 4.77
N TRP A 20 9.43 1.19 5.59
CA TRP A 20 8.51 0.17 5.14
C TRP A 20 7.25 0.12 6.00
N ILE A 21 6.19 -0.53 5.50
CA ILE A 21 4.94 -0.78 6.22
C ILE A 21 4.85 -2.28 6.54
N ALA A 22 4.33 -2.61 7.71
CA ALA A 22 4.04 -3.97 8.12
C ALA A 22 2.63 -4.09 8.70
N ILE A 23 2.00 -5.24 8.44
CA ILE A 23 0.68 -5.62 8.94
C ILE A 23 0.86 -6.83 9.85
N ASN A 24 0.41 -6.72 11.10
CA ASN A 24 0.65 -7.69 12.17
C ASN A 24 2.13 -8.08 12.30
N GLY A 25 3.03 -7.11 12.11
CA GLY A 25 4.49 -7.30 12.12
C GLY A 25 5.07 -7.93 10.85
N THR A 26 4.24 -8.29 9.87
CA THR A 26 4.69 -8.85 8.59
C THR A 26 4.87 -7.74 7.56
N PRO A 27 6.06 -7.59 6.93
CA PRO A 27 6.28 -6.63 5.85
C PRO A 27 5.21 -6.74 4.76
N ILE A 28 4.74 -5.60 4.27
CA ILE A 28 3.52 -5.53 3.45
C ILE A 28 3.58 -6.37 2.16
N GLU A 29 4.73 -6.51 1.53
CA GLU A 29 4.95 -7.34 0.34
C GLU A 29 4.74 -8.83 0.65
N LYS A 30 5.19 -9.28 1.83
CA LYS A 30 4.99 -10.65 2.31
C LYS A 30 3.55 -10.87 2.74
N TRP A 31 2.97 -9.89 3.44
CA TRP A 31 1.57 -9.94 3.84
C TRP A 31 0.65 -10.03 2.61
N CYS A 32 0.93 -9.24 1.56
CA CYS A 32 0.25 -9.34 0.28
C CYS A 32 0.46 -10.71 -0.36
N ALA A 33 1.70 -11.22 -0.41
CA ALA A 33 1.98 -12.52 -1.00
C ALA A 33 1.16 -13.65 -0.38
N GLU A 34 1.06 -13.66 0.94
CA GLU A 34 0.29 -14.66 1.70
C GLU A 34 -1.22 -14.43 1.60
N THR A 35 -1.69 -13.21 1.92
CA THR A 35 -3.13 -12.88 2.00
C THR A 35 -3.81 -12.96 0.63
N PHE A 36 -3.08 -12.63 -0.44
CA PHE A 36 -3.60 -12.60 -1.80
C PHE A 36 -3.32 -13.90 -2.55
N ASN A 37 -2.56 -14.82 -1.96
CA ASN A 37 -2.03 -16.01 -2.62
C ASN A 37 -1.31 -15.64 -3.93
N TYR A 38 -0.45 -14.62 -3.87
CA TYR A 38 0.29 -14.06 -5.00
C TYR A 38 1.79 -13.92 -4.64
N PRO A 39 2.59 -15.00 -4.76
CA PRO A 39 3.98 -15.03 -4.29
C PRO A 39 4.89 -13.94 -4.88
N ASP A 40 4.62 -13.51 -6.10
CA ASP A 40 5.40 -12.48 -6.80
C ASP A 40 5.29 -11.09 -6.14
N ALA A 41 4.33 -10.87 -5.24
CA ALA A 41 4.28 -9.64 -4.45
C ALA A 41 5.59 -9.40 -3.68
N ASN A 42 6.33 -10.45 -3.30
CA ASN A 42 7.61 -10.35 -2.57
C ASN A 42 8.71 -9.59 -3.33
N SER A 43 8.59 -9.46 -4.66
CA SER A 43 9.53 -8.70 -5.49
C SER A 43 9.03 -7.31 -5.86
N LEU A 44 7.89 -6.86 -5.34
CA LEU A 44 7.35 -5.54 -5.65
C LEU A 44 7.77 -4.48 -4.63
N GLY A 45 7.93 -3.24 -5.09
CA GLY A 45 8.23 -2.07 -4.29
C GLY A 45 6.99 -1.43 -3.68
N LEU A 46 7.12 -0.73 -2.56
CA LEU A 46 6.01 -0.02 -1.93
C LEU A 46 5.70 1.27 -2.71
N ALA A 47 4.45 1.49 -3.10
CA ALA A 47 4.05 2.64 -3.91
C ALA A 47 4.24 4.00 -3.20
N GLN A 48 4.39 3.99 -1.87
CA GLN A 48 4.58 5.19 -1.04
C GLN A 48 6.06 5.58 -0.87
N ILE A 49 6.99 4.92 -1.58
CA ILE A 49 8.42 5.22 -1.53
C ILE A 49 9.05 5.11 -2.92
N TRP A 50 9.88 6.11 -3.27
CA TRP A 50 10.73 6.11 -4.46
C TRP A 50 10.03 5.98 -5.81
N LEU A 51 8.76 6.39 -5.92
CA LEU A 51 8.20 6.61 -7.26
C LEU A 51 9.04 7.68 -7.99
N LEU A 52 9.35 7.41 -9.26
CA LEU A 52 10.24 8.28 -10.05
C LEU A 52 9.53 9.57 -10.50
N ASP A 53 8.22 9.50 -10.71
CA ASP A 53 7.38 10.65 -11.03
C ASP A 53 6.79 11.28 -9.75
N GLU A 54 6.97 12.60 -9.63
CA GLU A 54 6.55 13.35 -8.44
C GLU A 54 5.01 13.46 -8.31
N GLU A 55 4.28 13.50 -9.43
CA GLU A 55 2.82 13.53 -9.42
C GLU A 55 2.25 12.16 -9.02
N GLU A 56 2.90 11.07 -9.45
CA GLU A 56 2.58 9.71 -9.01
C GLU A 56 2.82 9.52 -7.51
N ASP A 57 3.96 9.99 -6.97
CA ASP A 57 4.24 9.97 -5.53
C ASP A 57 3.17 10.70 -4.72
N LYS A 58 2.83 11.94 -5.13
CA LYS A 58 1.76 12.72 -4.50
C LYS A 58 0.41 12.00 -4.57
N LEU A 59 0.11 11.34 -5.69
CA LEU A 59 -1.11 10.58 -5.87
C LEU A 59 -1.15 9.37 -4.93
N ALA A 60 -0.07 8.60 -4.85
CA ALA A 60 0.06 7.45 -3.94
C ALA A 60 -0.20 7.86 -2.49
N TRP A 61 0.42 8.96 -2.06
CA TRP A 61 0.30 9.51 -0.72
C TRP A 61 -1.11 10.06 -0.42
N SER A 62 -1.70 10.78 -1.37
CA SER A 62 -3.05 11.32 -1.20
C SER A 62 -4.10 10.21 -1.07
N ARG A 63 -3.93 9.10 -1.79
CA ARG A 63 -4.90 8.00 -1.80
C ARG A 63 -4.79 7.05 -0.61
N ILE A 64 -3.59 6.80 -0.10
CA ILE A 64 -3.44 5.96 1.10
C ILE A 64 -3.89 6.69 2.38
N THR A 65 -3.77 8.02 2.42
CA THR A 65 -4.14 8.82 3.58
C THR A 65 -5.67 8.78 3.80
N PRO A 66 -6.17 8.34 4.97
CA PRO A 66 -7.59 8.37 5.29
C PRO A 66 -8.19 9.77 5.10
N SER A 67 -9.31 9.85 4.36
CA SER A 67 -9.95 11.13 4.01
C SER A 67 -11.36 11.23 4.62
N GLU A 68 -12.39 11.36 3.78
CA GLU A 68 -13.79 11.51 4.16
C GLU A 68 -14.35 10.20 4.72
N ASP A 69 -15.18 10.30 5.75
CA ASP A 69 -15.86 9.13 6.30
C ASP A 69 -16.87 8.55 5.29
N GLU A 70 -17.13 7.25 5.39
CA GLU A 70 -17.99 6.50 4.46
C GLU A 70 -17.55 6.59 2.98
N SER A 71 -16.28 6.89 2.71
CA SER A 71 -15.71 6.95 1.36
C SER A 71 -14.80 5.75 1.05
N SER A 72 -14.78 5.35 -0.21
CA SER A 72 -13.87 4.31 -0.70
C SER A 72 -12.92 4.85 -1.77
N THR A 73 -11.66 4.43 -1.73
CA THR A 73 -10.60 4.86 -2.64
C THR A 73 -9.79 3.64 -3.10
N VAL A 74 -9.42 3.59 -4.38
CA VAL A 74 -8.47 2.59 -4.89
C VAL A 74 -7.05 3.09 -4.63
N VAL A 75 -6.31 2.36 -3.79
CA VAL A 75 -4.99 2.75 -3.30
C VAL A 75 -3.92 1.86 -3.95
N PRO A 76 -2.92 2.42 -4.65
CA PRO A 76 -1.74 1.67 -5.06
C PRO A 76 -0.92 1.31 -3.83
N ILE A 77 -0.61 0.02 -3.66
CA ILE A 77 0.13 -0.50 -2.52
C ILE A 77 1.51 -0.97 -2.95
N LEU A 78 1.59 -1.79 -4.01
CA LEU A 78 2.87 -2.27 -4.53
C LEU A 78 3.02 -1.96 -6.02
N VAL A 79 4.24 -1.66 -6.46
CA VAL A 79 4.62 -1.38 -7.85
C VAL A 79 5.80 -2.27 -8.29
N CYS A 80 6.04 -2.37 -9.59
CA CYS A 80 7.26 -2.99 -10.13
C CYS A 80 8.50 -2.33 -9.51
N SER A 81 9.39 -3.12 -8.91
CA SER A 81 10.60 -2.61 -8.26
C SER A 81 11.66 -2.08 -9.24
N ASP A 82 11.60 -2.53 -10.50
CA ASP A 82 12.59 -2.17 -11.51
C ASP A 82 12.31 -0.78 -12.12
N ASP A 83 11.02 -0.45 -12.28
CA ASP A 83 10.57 0.81 -12.90
C ASP A 83 10.18 1.86 -11.86
N MET A 84 9.59 1.45 -10.72
CA MET A 84 9.09 2.34 -9.67
C MET A 84 8.16 3.46 -10.21
N ASP A 85 7.18 3.07 -11.02
CA ASP A 85 6.14 3.93 -11.60
C ASP A 85 4.77 3.22 -11.66
N PHE A 86 3.74 3.90 -12.18
CA PHE A 86 2.42 3.32 -12.41
C PHE A 86 2.19 2.76 -13.83
N ASP A 87 3.23 2.65 -14.67
CA ASP A 87 3.14 2.16 -16.04
C ASP A 87 3.44 0.65 -16.19
N CYS A 88 3.98 0.04 -15.14
CA CYS A 88 4.22 -1.41 -15.08
C CYS A 88 3.16 -2.16 -14.25
N ILE A 89 3.57 -3.08 -13.37
CA ILE A 89 2.68 -3.78 -12.44
C ILE A 89 2.32 -2.84 -11.30
N VAL A 90 1.03 -2.60 -11.08
CA VAL A 90 0.52 -1.92 -9.87
C VAL A 90 -0.52 -2.79 -9.17
N LEU A 91 -0.18 -3.25 -7.97
CA LEU A 91 -1.10 -3.89 -7.06
C LEU A 91 -1.86 -2.83 -6.27
N VAL A 92 -3.19 -2.92 -6.28
CA VAL A 92 -4.08 -1.98 -5.60
C VAL A 92 -4.98 -2.69 -4.60
N VAL A 93 -5.45 -1.94 -3.61
CA VAL A 93 -6.54 -2.32 -2.70
C VAL A 93 -7.67 -1.31 -2.77
N GLU A 94 -8.89 -1.75 -2.51
CA GLU A 94 -10.01 -0.83 -2.22
C GLU A 94 -10.01 -0.53 -0.72
N GLN A 95 -9.68 0.71 -0.37
CA GLN A 95 -9.68 1.22 0.99
C GLN A 95 -11.01 1.92 1.30
N LEU A 96 -11.74 1.43 2.30
CA LEU A 96 -12.95 2.06 2.84
C LEU A 96 -12.62 2.71 4.18
N ILE A 97 -12.98 3.99 4.31
CA ILE A 97 -12.97 4.70 5.59
C ILE A 97 -14.36 4.60 6.17
N ILE A 98 -14.47 4.05 7.38
CA ILE A 98 -15.75 3.96 8.08
C ILE A 98 -15.54 4.12 9.58
N LYS A 99 -16.08 5.22 10.12
CA LYS A 99 -15.93 5.65 11.52
C LYS A 99 -14.45 5.72 11.90
N ASP A 100 -14.08 4.96 12.93
CA ASP A 100 -12.73 4.87 13.49
C ASP A 100 -11.90 3.76 12.81
N THR A 101 -12.27 3.32 11.61
CA THR A 101 -11.58 2.21 10.93
C THR A 101 -11.18 2.51 9.50
N VAL A 102 -10.05 1.93 9.10
CA VAL A 102 -9.60 1.81 7.72
C VAL A 102 -9.71 0.35 7.32
N GLN A 103 -10.46 0.04 6.27
CA GLN A 103 -10.67 -1.34 5.82
C GLN A 103 -10.12 -1.51 4.42
N TRP A 104 -9.34 -2.58 4.20
CA TRP A 104 -9.00 -3.01 2.86
C TRP A 104 -9.97 -4.12 2.45
N LEU A 105 -10.88 -3.82 1.53
CA LEU A 105 -12.02 -4.69 1.21
C LEU A 105 -11.63 -5.82 0.26
N ARG A 106 -10.92 -5.48 -0.81
CA ARG A 106 -10.50 -6.36 -1.89
C ARG A 106 -9.20 -5.84 -2.52
N TRP A 107 -8.56 -6.68 -3.32
CA TRP A 107 -7.31 -6.37 -4.00
C TRP A 107 -7.41 -6.69 -5.48
N GLY A 108 -6.54 -6.09 -6.28
CA GLY A 108 -6.46 -6.34 -7.71
C GLY A 108 -5.22 -5.70 -8.32
N PHE A 109 -5.19 -5.68 -9.65
CA PHE A 109 -4.17 -4.99 -10.42
C PHE A 109 -4.78 -3.83 -11.19
N SER A 110 -4.09 -2.69 -11.20
CA SER A 110 -4.45 -1.61 -12.12
C SER A 110 -4.34 -2.11 -13.56
N ALA A 111 -5.33 -1.77 -14.38
CA ALA A 111 -5.31 -1.93 -15.83
C ALA A 111 -5.18 -0.59 -16.57
N SER A 112 -5.31 0.52 -15.84
CA SER A 112 -4.91 1.86 -16.25
C SER A 112 -3.52 2.18 -15.71
N SER A 113 -2.90 3.22 -16.26
CA SER A 113 -1.52 3.59 -15.96
C SER A 113 -1.38 5.08 -15.60
N GLY A 114 -0.18 5.50 -15.19
CA GLY A 114 0.08 6.88 -14.77
C GLY A 114 -0.90 7.39 -13.71
N LEU A 115 -1.31 8.65 -13.84
CA LEU A 115 -2.26 9.29 -12.92
C LEU A 115 -3.68 8.71 -12.98
N GLU A 116 -3.98 7.90 -13.99
CA GLU A 116 -5.25 7.16 -14.11
C GLU A 116 -5.22 5.83 -13.36
N VAL A 117 -4.14 5.49 -12.66
CA VAL A 117 -3.98 4.24 -11.90
C VAL A 117 -5.26 3.91 -11.09
N GLY A 118 -5.74 2.68 -11.19
CA GLY A 118 -6.92 2.18 -10.47
C GLY A 118 -8.29 2.54 -11.06
N ILE A 119 -8.41 3.48 -12.02
CA ILE A 119 -9.69 3.78 -12.69
C ILE A 119 -10.27 2.51 -13.34
N SER A 120 -9.42 1.77 -14.04
CA SER A 120 -9.73 0.41 -14.48
C SER A 120 -8.93 -0.56 -13.62
N THR A 121 -9.61 -1.45 -12.91
CA THR A 121 -8.96 -2.42 -12.01
C THR A 121 -9.43 -3.84 -12.32
N LYS A 122 -8.47 -4.74 -12.51
CA LYS A 122 -8.70 -6.19 -12.59
C LYS A 122 -8.79 -6.76 -11.18
N TRP A 123 -9.98 -6.65 -10.58
CA TRP A 123 -10.26 -7.18 -9.25
C TRP A 123 -10.11 -8.69 -9.20
N GLN A 124 -9.42 -9.19 -8.17
CA GLN A 124 -9.30 -10.62 -7.92
C GLN A 124 -10.42 -11.09 -7.00
N ARG A 125 -10.85 -12.35 -7.17
CA ARG A 125 -11.84 -12.93 -6.28
C ARG A 125 -11.23 -13.15 -4.91
N SER A 126 -11.66 -12.37 -3.93
CA SER A 126 -11.37 -12.63 -2.52
C SER A 126 -12.51 -13.45 -1.91
N THR A 127 -12.16 -14.46 -1.13
CA THR A 127 -13.12 -15.28 -0.37
C THR A 127 -13.45 -14.67 1.00
N LYS A 128 -12.78 -13.58 1.41
CA LYS A 128 -12.93 -12.99 2.74
C LYS A 128 -12.74 -11.46 2.73
N PRO A 129 -13.78 -10.68 2.42
CA PRO A 129 -13.80 -9.24 2.69
C PRO A 129 -14.27 -8.94 4.13
N PRO A 130 -13.68 -7.94 4.83
CA PRO A 130 -12.48 -7.22 4.44
C PRO A 130 -11.23 -8.11 4.55
N LEU A 131 -10.23 -7.83 3.70
CA LEU A 131 -8.90 -8.46 3.76
C LEU A 131 -8.18 -8.10 5.05
N SER A 132 -8.35 -6.86 5.52
CA SER A 132 -7.78 -6.34 6.77
C SER A 132 -8.64 -5.19 7.31
N THR A 133 -8.62 -4.98 8.62
CA THR A 133 -9.28 -3.84 9.27
C THR A 133 -8.41 -3.25 10.36
N PHE A 134 -8.08 -1.97 10.22
CA PHE A 134 -7.19 -1.22 11.10
C PHE A 134 -7.97 -0.18 11.91
N ASP A 135 -7.44 0.17 13.09
CA ASP A 135 -7.83 1.40 13.78
C ASP A 135 -7.35 2.61 12.96
N ARG A 136 -8.20 3.63 12.83
CA ARG A 136 -7.89 4.81 12.00
C ARG A 136 -6.73 5.62 12.56
N ASN A 137 -6.65 5.82 13.87
CA ASN A 137 -5.57 6.58 14.48
C ASN A 137 -4.24 5.83 14.34
N GLU A 138 -4.24 4.51 14.55
CA GLU A 138 -3.07 3.66 14.32
C GLU A 138 -2.58 3.74 12.86
N PHE A 139 -3.50 3.77 11.90
CA PHE A 139 -3.17 3.91 10.48
C PHE A 139 -2.54 5.26 10.17
N GLU A 140 -3.13 6.36 10.65
CA GLU A 140 -2.59 7.72 10.48
C GLU A 140 -1.22 7.88 11.16
N ASP A 141 -1.05 7.34 12.37
CA ASP A 141 0.21 7.32 13.10
C ASP A 141 1.29 6.51 12.35
N CYS A 142 0.91 5.37 11.76
CA CYS A 142 1.79 4.58 10.91
C CYS A 142 2.29 5.40 9.72
N LEU A 143 1.42 6.09 8.99
CA LEU A 143 1.81 6.94 7.85
C LEU A 143 2.72 8.10 8.27
N SER A 144 2.43 8.73 9.41
CA SER A 144 3.26 9.80 9.98
C SER A 144 4.66 9.29 10.32
N LYS A 145 4.75 8.16 11.02
CA LYS A 145 6.02 7.52 11.38
C LYS A 145 6.80 7.05 10.15
N PHE A 146 6.11 6.54 9.14
CA PHE A 146 6.74 6.16 7.87
C PHE A 146 7.47 7.34 7.23
N LYS A 147 6.83 8.51 7.15
CA LYS A 147 7.45 9.75 6.65
C LYS A 147 8.67 10.17 7.48
N GLN A 148 8.64 9.98 8.79
CA GLN A 148 9.79 10.26 9.67
C GLN A 148 10.98 9.33 9.40
N ILE A 149 10.72 8.03 9.18
CA ILE A 149 11.77 7.06 8.83
C ILE A 149 12.39 7.43 7.47
N MET A 150 11.58 7.80 6.48
CA MET A 150 12.06 8.23 5.16
C MET A 150 12.97 9.47 5.26
N ALA A 151 12.62 10.43 6.13
CA ALA A 151 13.42 11.63 6.34
C ALA A 151 14.73 11.39 7.12
N GLY A 152 14.96 10.18 7.63
CA GLY A 152 16.12 9.86 8.47
C GLY A 152 16.05 10.42 9.90
N SER A 153 14.85 10.79 10.36
CA SER A 153 14.64 11.52 11.62
C SER A 153 14.45 10.63 12.86
N LEU A 154 15.05 9.43 12.89
CA LEU A 154 14.95 8.47 14.00
C LEU A 154 16.31 7.86 14.36
#